data_AF-A0A815V122-F1
#
_entry.id   AF-A0A815V122-F1
#
_cell.length_a   1.000
_cell.length_b   1.000
_cell.length_c   1.000
_cell.angle_alpha   90.00
_cell.angle_beta   90.00
_cell.angle_gamma   90.00
#
_symmetry.space_group_name_H-M   'P 1'
#
loop_
_entity.id
_entity.type
_entity.pdbx_description
1 polymer ?
#
loop_
_entity_poly.entity_id
_entity_poly.type
_entity_poly.pdbx_seq_one_letter_code
_entity_poly.pdbx_strand_id
1 'polypeptide(L)'
;MNNRENHAQRINYDTTSLTDLGREEANGSGSIDLGEQDASVSLEINRKLEQIRLRYEIPTDKCYRLRALKDYEIIVIGDDSGSMNTTVDNTNVTRWDELRNLLKIIIEFGTIFDPSGVDV
;
A
#
# COMPACT_ATOMS: atom_id res chain seq x y z
N MET A 1 2.06 0.10 43.55
CA MET A 1 2.65 0.46 42.24
C MET A 1 2.44 -0.73 41.32
N ASN A 2 1.40 -0.70 40.48
CA ASN A 2 1.05 -1.82 39.59
C ASN A 2 1.65 -1.55 38.21
N ASN A 3 2.69 -2.31 37.84
CA ASN A 3 3.18 -2.39 36.47
C ASN A 3 2.26 -3.34 35.69
N ARG A 4 1.55 -2.84 34.68
CA ARG A 4 0.86 -3.65 33.68
C ARG A 4 1.85 -3.98 32.57
N GLU A 5 2.15 -5.26 32.41
CA GLU A 5 2.91 -5.79 31.28
C GLU A 5 2.06 -5.67 30.01
N ASN A 6 2.57 -4.94 29.01
CA ASN A 6 1.97 -4.88 27.68
C ASN A 6 2.37 -6.13 26.90
N HIS A 7 1.39 -6.98 26.62
CA HIS A 7 1.52 -8.17 25.81
C HIS A 7 1.49 -7.78 24.31
N ALA A 8 2.66 -7.49 23.73
CA ALA A 8 2.77 -7.29 22.29
C ALA A 8 2.66 -8.64 21.58
N GLN A 9 1.55 -8.88 20.88
CA GLN A 9 1.38 -10.04 20.00
C GLN A 9 2.39 -9.94 18.83
N ARG A 10 3.38 -10.83 18.83
CA ARG A 10 4.28 -11.03 17.68
C ARG A 10 3.50 -11.69 16.55
N ILE A 11 3.24 -10.95 15.49
CA ILE A 11 2.81 -11.52 14.21
C ILE A 11 4.08 -11.95 13.47
N ASN A 12 4.31 -13.26 13.39
CA ASN A 12 5.42 -13.83 12.62
C ASN A 12 5.10 -13.75 11.12
N TYR A 13 5.87 -12.98 10.37
CA TYR A 13 5.83 -13.01 8.90
C TYR A 13 6.84 -14.04 8.40
N ASP A 14 6.38 -14.93 7.52
CA ASP A 14 7.22 -15.88 6.82
C ASP A 14 8.01 -15.13 5.73
N THR A 15 9.31 -14.94 5.95
CA THR A 15 10.23 -14.24 5.05
C THR A 15 10.75 -15.14 3.93
N THR A 16 10.36 -16.42 3.92
CA THR A 16 10.94 -17.45 3.05
C THR A 16 10.59 -17.27 1.56
N SER A 17 9.59 -16.46 1.21
CA SER A 17 9.27 -16.16 -0.20
C SER A 17 10.10 -15.04 -0.84
N LEU A 18 10.99 -14.38 -0.07
CA LEU A 18 11.75 -13.20 -0.51
C LEU A 18 13.25 -13.42 -0.71
N THR A 19 13.80 -14.61 -0.40
CA THR A 19 15.27 -14.85 -0.41
C THR A 19 15.83 -15.52 -1.66
N ASP A 20 15.00 -15.97 -2.62
CA ASP A 20 15.46 -16.87 -3.70
C ASP A 20 15.84 -16.20 -5.03
N LEU A 21 15.95 -14.87 -5.09
CA LEU A 21 16.35 -14.16 -6.34
C LEU A 21 17.54 -13.19 -6.21
N GLY A 22 18.36 -13.32 -5.16
CA GLY A 22 19.46 -12.38 -4.90
C GLY A 22 20.83 -12.99 -4.60
N ARG A 23 21.07 -14.28 -4.89
CA ARG A 23 22.41 -14.88 -4.72
C ARG A 23 23.25 -14.72 -5.97
N GLU A 24 23.93 -13.58 -6.08
CA GLU A 24 25.24 -13.51 -6.73
C GLU A 24 26.06 -12.33 -6.13
N GLU A 25 27.18 -12.70 -5.51
CA GLU A 25 28.41 -11.91 -5.32
C GLU A 25 28.34 -10.61 -4.48
N ALA A 26 28.61 -10.73 -3.17
CA ALA A 26 29.26 -9.65 -2.40
C ALA A 26 30.11 -10.23 -1.25
N ASN A 27 31.30 -10.73 -1.59
CA ASN A 27 32.40 -10.86 -0.63
C ASN A 27 32.94 -9.46 -0.31
N GLY A 28 32.40 -8.85 0.74
CA GLY A 28 32.88 -7.57 1.25
C GLY A 28 32.34 -7.35 2.66
N SER A 29 33.17 -7.58 3.67
CA SER A 29 32.87 -7.27 5.07
C SER A 29 32.80 -5.74 5.25
N GLY A 30 31.67 -5.15 4.88
CA GLY A 30 31.30 -3.78 5.20
C GLY A 30 30.03 -3.80 6.04
N SER A 31 30.12 -3.37 7.29
CA SER A 31 28.94 -3.06 8.09
C SER A 31 28.25 -1.85 7.46
N ILE A 32 27.24 -2.09 6.64
CA ILE A 32 26.34 -1.05 6.14
C ILE A 32 25.34 -0.81 7.27
N ASP A 33 25.44 0.36 7.91
CA ASP A 33 24.42 0.90 8.80
C ASP A 33 23.20 1.24 7.93
N LEU A 34 22.40 0.21 7.61
CA LEU A 34 21.07 0.38 7.05
C LEU A 34 20.22 0.94 8.18
N GLY A 35 20.12 2.28 8.23
CA GLY A 35 19.49 3.00 9.34
C GLY A 35 18.14 2.39 9.71
N GLU A 36 17.95 2.10 10.99
CA GLU A 36 16.74 1.47 11.56
C GLU A 36 15.42 2.10 11.07
N GLN A 37 15.47 3.38 10.68
CA GLN A 37 14.36 4.14 10.14
C GLN A 37 13.84 3.57 8.80
N ASP A 38 14.71 3.20 7.86
CA ASP A 38 14.32 2.69 6.54
C ASP A 38 13.67 1.30 6.62
N ALA A 39 14.16 0.47 7.56
CA ALA A 39 13.58 -0.84 7.84
C ALA A 39 12.16 -0.71 8.41
N SER A 40 11.94 0.24 9.33
CA SER A 40 10.64 0.49 9.95
C SER A 40 9.58 0.96 8.94
N VAL A 41 9.96 1.88 8.04
CA VAL A 41 9.07 2.39 6.97
C VAL A 41 8.71 1.27 6.00
N SER A 42 9.69 0.48 5.59
CA SER A 42 9.48 -0.66 4.70
C SER A 42 8.56 -1.72 5.31
N LEU A 43 8.68 -1.98 6.62
CA LEU A 43 7.81 -2.90 7.34
C LEU A 43 6.35 -2.40 7.36
N GLU A 44 6.15 -1.11 7.62
CA GLU A 44 4.82 -0.52 7.66
C GLU A 44 4.14 -0.51 6.28
N ILE A 45 4.89 -0.19 5.21
CA ILE A 45 4.40 -0.29 3.83
C ILE A 45 3.95 -1.72 3.52
N ASN A 46 4.76 -2.72 3.87
CA ASN A 46 4.42 -4.13 3.64
C ASN A 46 3.17 -4.56 4.41
N ARG A 47 3.05 -4.11 5.67
CA ARG A 47 1.86 -4.38 6.50
C ARG A 47 0.60 -3.79 5.88
N LYS A 48 0.64 -2.52 5.46
CA LYS A 48 -0.51 -1.86 4.83
C LYS A 48 -0.85 -2.49 3.47
N LEU A 49 0.15 -2.82 2.66
CA LEU A 49 -0.04 -3.46 1.36
C LEU A 49 -0.69 -4.84 1.50
N GLU A 50 -0.31 -5.62 2.50
CA GLU A 50 -0.93 -6.91 2.80
C GLU A 50 -2.40 -6.77 3.23
N GLN A 51 -2.72 -5.75 4.04
CA GLN A 51 -4.10 -5.47 4.44
C GLN A 51 -4.99 -5.12 3.25
N ILE A 52 -4.48 -4.27 2.35
CA ILE A 52 -5.17 -3.91 1.11
C ILE A 52 -5.29 -5.12 0.17
N ARG A 53 -4.23 -5.93 0.02
CA ARG A 53 -4.25 -7.15 -0.78
C ARG A 53 -5.40 -8.05 -0.38
N LEU A 54 -5.54 -8.32 0.91
CA LEU A 54 -6.60 -9.18 1.44
C LEU A 54 -7.99 -8.54 1.28
N ARG A 55 -8.11 -7.24 1.51
CA ARG A 55 -9.41 -6.53 1.41
C ARG A 55 -9.96 -6.50 -0.01
N TYR A 56 -9.11 -6.26 -1.00
CA TYR A 56 -9.50 -6.14 -2.42
C TYR A 56 -9.18 -7.41 -3.22
N GLU A 57 -8.84 -8.51 -2.54
CA GLU A 57 -8.53 -9.81 -3.15
C GLU A 57 -7.49 -9.74 -4.29
N ILE A 58 -6.46 -8.91 -4.10
CA ILE A 58 -5.44 -8.68 -5.12
C ILE A 58 -4.50 -9.89 -5.19
N PRO A 59 -4.25 -10.45 -6.39
CA PRO A 59 -3.25 -11.50 -6.55
C PRO A 59 -1.85 -11.03 -6.14
N THR A 60 -1.10 -11.90 -5.45
CA THR A 60 0.24 -11.57 -4.92
C THR A 60 1.21 -11.04 -5.99
N ASP A 61 1.16 -11.57 -7.22
CA ASP A 61 2.00 -11.12 -8.33
C ASP A 61 1.70 -9.66 -8.74
N LYS A 62 0.47 -9.19 -8.54
CA LYS A 62 0.08 -7.80 -8.81
C LYS A 62 0.54 -6.86 -7.70
N CYS A 63 0.64 -7.31 -6.45
CA CYS A 63 1.18 -6.51 -5.35
C CYS A 63 2.63 -6.10 -5.56
N TYR A 64 3.45 -6.95 -6.19
CA TYR A 64 4.83 -6.58 -6.51
C TYR A 64 4.89 -5.37 -7.45
N ARG A 65 3.99 -5.30 -8.43
CA ARG A 65 3.91 -4.16 -9.36
C ARG A 65 3.48 -2.87 -8.68
N LEU A 66 2.62 -2.96 -7.66
CA LEU A 66 2.17 -1.79 -6.90
C LEU A 66 3.30 -1.12 -6.12
N ARG A 67 4.36 -1.85 -5.73
CA ARG A 67 5.51 -1.26 -5.05
C ARG A 67 6.24 -0.21 -5.88
N ALA A 68 6.13 -0.29 -7.21
CA ALA A 68 6.73 0.71 -8.10
C ALA A 68 6.17 2.12 -7.86
N LEU A 69 4.97 2.24 -7.29
CA LEU A 69 4.34 3.54 -7.01
C LEU A 69 5.07 4.37 -5.94
N LYS A 70 5.97 3.76 -5.14
CA LYS A 70 6.77 4.48 -4.13
C LYS A 70 7.61 5.62 -4.74
N ASP A 71 8.03 5.45 -6.00
CA ASP A 71 8.94 6.39 -6.65
C ASP A 71 8.22 7.41 -7.54
N TYR A 72 6.88 7.51 -7.44
CA TYR A 72 6.06 8.39 -8.25
C TYR A 72 5.09 9.21 -7.40
N GLU A 73 4.90 10.46 -7.81
CA GLU A 73 3.79 11.30 -7.35
C GLU A 73 2.48 10.83 -7.99
N ILE A 74 1.42 10.73 -7.19
CA ILE A 74 0.11 10.27 -7.66
C ILE A 74 -0.81 11.48 -7.73
N ILE A 75 -1.22 11.82 -8.96
CA ILE A 75 -2.17 12.89 -9.25
C ILE A 75 -3.42 12.26 -9.84
N VAL A 76 -4.58 12.59 -9.28
CA VAL A 76 -5.87 12.06 -9.73
C VAL A 76 -6.73 13.17 -10.30
N ILE A 77 -7.04 13.09 -11.59
CA ILE A 77 -7.93 14.05 -12.26
C ILE A 77 -9.30 13.39 -12.43
N GLY A 78 -10.29 13.87 -11.68
CA GLY A 78 -11.68 13.39 -11.77
C GLY A 78 -12.49 14.10 -12.85
N ASP A 79 -13.43 13.40 -13.47
CA ASP A 79 -14.46 14.02 -14.32
C ASP A 79 -15.56 14.62 -13.44
N ASP A 80 -15.85 15.90 -13.63
CA ASP A 80 -16.92 16.65 -12.96
C ASP A 80 -18.06 17.03 -13.93
N SER A 81 -18.06 16.47 -15.14
CA SER A 81 -19.05 16.78 -16.16
C SER A 81 -20.48 16.46 -15.71
N GLY A 82 -21.46 17.16 -16.29
CA GLY A 82 -22.88 16.91 -15.99
C GLY A 82 -23.34 15.47 -16.23
N SER A 83 -22.63 14.73 -17.10
CA SER A 83 -22.88 13.30 -17.38
C SER A 83 -22.64 12.40 -16.16
N MET A 84 -21.89 12.88 -15.16
CA MET A 84 -21.61 12.16 -13.93
C MET A 84 -22.85 12.02 -13.02
N ASN A 85 -23.90 12.80 -13.24
CA ASN A 85 -25.19 12.65 -12.56
C ASN A 85 -26.05 11.51 -13.12
N THR A 86 -25.62 10.86 -14.20
CA THR A 86 -26.34 9.73 -14.78
C THR A 86 -26.33 8.55 -13.81
N THR A 87 -27.49 7.96 -13.55
CA THR A 87 -27.60 6.72 -12.77
C THR A 87 -26.99 5.56 -13.55
N VAL A 88 -26.26 4.71 -12.84
CA VAL A 88 -25.71 3.47 -13.38
C VAL A 88 -26.85 2.46 -13.55
N ASP A 89 -26.84 1.74 -14.66
CA ASP A 89 -27.92 0.85 -15.08
C ASP A 89 -28.40 -0.07 -13.94
N ASN A 90 -29.71 -0.06 -13.71
CA ASN A 90 -30.38 -0.86 -12.67
C ASN A 90 -29.98 -0.52 -11.23
N THR A 91 -29.43 0.67 -10.97
CA THR A 91 -29.09 1.15 -9.62
C THR A 91 -29.64 2.55 -9.37
N ASN A 92 -29.65 2.97 -8.09
CA ASN A 92 -29.89 4.35 -7.69
C ASN A 92 -28.57 5.13 -7.47
N VAL A 93 -27.44 4.57 -7.92
CA VAL A 93 -26.09 5.12 -7.74
C VAL A 93 -25.75 5.92 -8.99
N THR A 94 -25.22 7.13 -8.84
CA THR A 94 -24.75 7.93 -9.97
C THR A 94 -23.33 7.54 -10.37
N ARG A 95 -22.90 7.86 -11.59
CA ARG A 95 -21.50 7.72 -12.00
C ARG A 95 -20.55 8.51 -11.08
N TRP A 96 -21.02 9.64 -10.55
CA TRP A 96 -20.30 10.41 -9.53
C TRP A 96 -20.06 9.61 -8.25
N ASP A 97 -21.07 8.87 -7.78
CA ASP A 97 -20.94 8.02 -6.61
C ASP A 97 -19.94 6.87 -6.84
N GLU A 98 -19.95 6.28 -8.04
CA GLU A 98 -18.95 5.28 -8.44
C GLU A 98 -17.54 5.86 -8.48
N LEU A 99 -17.35 7.01 -9.14
CA LEU A 99 -16.08 7.71 -9.18
C LEU A 99 -15.60 8.00 -7.76
N ARG A 100 -16.46 8.56 -6.89
CA ARG A 100 -16.11 8.84 -5.50
C ARG A 100 -15.67 7.59 -4.75
N ASN A 101 -16.33 6.46 -4.98
CA ASN A 101 -15.93 5.20 -4.34
C ASN A 101 -14.60 4.68 -4.88
N LEU A 102 -14.36 4.80 -6.18
CA LEU A 102 -13.07 4.46 -6.78
C LEU A 102 -11.94 5.38 -6.29
N LEU A 103 -12.19 6.69 -6.17
CA LEU A 103 -11.23 7.67 -5.65
C LEU A 103 -10.79 7.33 -4.23
N LYS A 104 -11.71 6.90 -3.36
CA LYS A 104 -11.35 6.43 -2.00
C LYS A 104 -10.35 5.28 -2.05
N ILE A 105 -10.54 4.33 -2.97
CA ILE A 105 -9.64 3.21 -3.16
C ILE A 105 -8.27 3.73 -3.63
N ILE A 106 -8.23 4.56 -4.69
CA ILE A 106 -6.99 5.11 -5.23
C ILE A 106 -6.19 5.87 -4.16
N ILE A 107 -6.84 6.72 -3.37
CA ILE A 107 -6.21 7.47 -2.27
C ILE A 107 -5.68 6.51 -1.19
N GLU A 108 -6.44 5.46 -0.85
CA GLU A 108 -5.99 4.43 0.09
C GLU A 108 -4.70 3.76 -0.39
N PHE A 109 -4.60 3.43 -1.69
CA PHE A 109 -3.35 2.90 -2.27
C PHE A 109 -2.23 3.93 -2.27
N GLY A 110 -2.50 5.15 -2.74
CA GLY A 110 -1.47 6.15 -2.89
C GLY A 110 -0.82 6.54 -1.57
N THR A 111 -1.62 6.69 -0.51
CA THR A 111 -1.14 7.01 0.84
C THR A 111 -0.36 5.89 1.54
N ILE A 112 -0.31 4.68 0.96
CA ILE A 112 0.66 3.65 1.40
C ILE A 112 2.07 4.03 0.95
N PHE A 113 2.19 4.51 -0.28
CA PHE A 113 3.46 4.69 -0.97
C PHE A 113 4.00 6.10 -0.86
N ASP A 114 3.12 7.08 -0.70
CA ASP A 114 3.46 8.48 -0.46
C ASP A 114 2.87 8.97 0.87
N PRO A 115 3.70 9.13 1.91
CA PRO A 115 3.27 9.68 3.20
C PRO A 115 2.82 11.14 3.14
N SER A 116 3.22 11.89 2.11
CA SER A 116 2.82 13.30 1.94
C SER A 116 1.39 13.43 1.42
N GLY A 117 0.87 12.39 0.76
CA GLY A 117 -0.53 12.30 0.35
C GLY A 117 -0.70 11.95 -1.12
N VAL A 118 -1.85 12.37 -1.66
CA VAL A 118 -2.25 12.23 -3.06
C VAL A 118 -2.96 13.52 -3.45
N ASP A 119 -2.65 14.06 -4.62
CA ASP A 119 -3.32 15.25 -5.14
C ASP A 119 -4.57 14.86 -5.95
N VAL A 120 -5.68 15.59 -5.74
CA VAL A 120 -6.99 15.36 -6.37
C VAL A 120 -7.55 16.67 -6.93
#